data_AF-A0A069STK5-F1
#
_entry.id   AF-A0A069STK5-F1
#
_cell.length_a   1.000
_cell.length_b   1.000
_cell.length_c   1.000
_cell.angle_alpha   90.00
_cell.angle_beta   90.00
_cell.angle_gamma   90.00
#
_symmetry.space_group_name_H-M   'P 1'
#
loop_
_entity.id
_entity.type
_entity.pdbx_description
1 polymer ?
#
loop_
_entity_poly.entity_id
_entity_poly.type
_entity_poly.pdbx_seq_one_letter_code
_entity_poly.pdbx_strand_id
1 'polypeptide(L)'
;MADNYIERQYEQYEARKAAWEKKCKQGKKKTISVKLQPKDLTDNTIKLPRKAFITGGADGIGRNIVKAFCNSQYQVAFCDKNEDLGIQTAKETGAIFYHADVSNKESLENCMHELFEKWGDMDIIINNAGISEFSPITETSVEDFDKILSINLRPVFITSRTLALHRKSQAENHPYGRIINICSTRYLMSEPGSESYAASKGGIYSLTHALALSLADFHITVNCISPGWIQTNDYERLRPEDHAQHPSRRVGKPEDIARMCLFLCQEENDFINGQNIIIDGGMTKKMIYLE
;
A
#
# COMPACT_ATOMS: atom_id res chain seq x y z
N MET A 1 -32.35 36.03 36.62
CA MET A 1 -32.67 34.59 36.68
C MET A 1 -31.93 33.83 35.57
N ALA A 2 -30.59 33.88 35.59
CA ALA A 2 -29.72 33.12 34.68
C ALA A 2 -28.49 32.52 35.39
N ASP A 3 -28.25 32.88 36.67
CA ASP A 3 -27.04 32.49 37.39
C ASP A 3 -27.07 31.05 37.93
N ASN A 4 -28.24 30.42 38.07
CA ASN A 4 -28.34 29.08 38.64
C ASN A 4 -28.19 27.93 37.62
N TYR A 5 -28.01 28.21 36.33
CA TYR A 5 -27.88 27.14 35.33
C TYR A 5 -26.46 26.56 35.29
N ILE A 6 -25.46 27.42 35.27
CA ILE A 6 -24.05 26.99 35.19
C ILE A 6 -23.63 26.30 36.49
N GLU A 7 -24.04 26.82 37.64
CA GLU A 7 -23.76 26.18 38.94
C GLU A 7 -24.38 24.77 39.02
N ARG A 8 -25.63 24.61 38.58
CA ARG A 8 -26.27 23.28 38.52
C ARG A 8 -25.59 22.32 37.55
N GLN A 9 -25.07 22.80 36.43
CA GLN A 9 -24.30 21.97 35.49
C GLN A 9 -22.94 21.56 36.09
N TYR A 10 -22.30 22.46 36.83
CA TYR A 10 -21.04 22.19 37.50
C TYR A 10 -21.21 21.17 38.64
N GLU A 11 -22.25 21.29 39.45
CA GLU A 11 -22.61 20.31 40.49
C GLU A 11 -22.91 18.93 39.89
N GLN A 12 -23.64 18.87 38.76
CA GLN A 12 -23.91 17.62 38.06
C GLN A 12 -22.63 16.99 37.49
N TYR A 13 -21.69 17.80 37.00
CA TYR A 13 -20.39 17.34 36.52
C TYR A 13 -19.54 16.75 37.66
N GLU A 14 -19.42 17.47 38.78
CA GLU A 14 -18.65 17.00 39.94
C GLU A 14 -19.27 15.74 40.55
N ALA A 15 -20.60 15.63 40.61
CA ALA A 15 -21.29 14.42 41.04
C ALA A 15 -20.99 13.21 40.12
N ARG A 16 -20.98 13.41 38.79
CA ARG A 16 -20.64 12.36 37.81
C ARG A 16 -19.17 11.94 37.91
N LYS A 17 -18.27 12.91 38.09
CA LYS A 17 -16.83 12.67 38.26
C LYS A 17 -16.55 11.89 39.54
N ALA A 18 -17.15 12.29 40.67
CA ALA A 18 -17.04 11.58 41.94
C ALA A 18 -17.61 10.15 41.85
N ALA A 19 -18.74 9.95 41.15
CA ALA A 19 -19.30 8.63 40.91
C ALA A 19 -18.38 7.74 40.05
N TRP A 20 -17.76 8.32 39.01
CA TRP A 20 -16.81 7.63 38.14
C TRP A 20 -15.53 7.23 38.89
N GLU A 21 -14.94 8.14 39.67
CA GLU A 21 -13.75 7.86 40.48
C GLU A 21 -14.02 6.79 41.55
N LYS A 22 -15.21 6.78 42.15
CA LYS A 22 -15.64 5.74 43.10
C LYS A 22 -15.80 4.39 42.41
N LYS A 23 -16.29 4.36 41.17
CA LYS A 23 -16.41 3.16 40.33
C LYS A 23 -15.03 2.61 39.92
N CYS A 24 -14.07 3.49 39.59
CA CYS A 24 -12.68 3.12 39.33
C CYS A 24 -11.97 2.58 40.58
N LYS A 25 -12.23 3.14 41.77
CA LYS A 25 -11.69 2.63 43.05
C LYS A 25 -12.34 1.32 43.53
N GLN A 26 -13.58 1.04 43.12
CA GLN A 26 -14.29 -0.22 43.45
C GLN A 26 -14.08 -1.34 42.42
N GLY A 27 -13.52 -1.02 41.24
CA GLY A 27 -13.10 -1.99 40.22
C GLY A 27 -11.84 -2.76 40.60
N LYS A 28 -11.87 -3.52 41.71
CA LYS A 28 -10.85 -4.56 41.97
C LYS A 28 -10.84 -5.54 40.79
N LYS A 29 -9.64 -5.75 40.24
CA LYS A 29 -9.29 -6.75 39.22
C LYS A 29 -10.07 -8.06 39.40
N LYS A 30 -11.12 -8.28 38.61
CA LYS A 30 -11.48 -9.63 38.17
C LYS A 30 -10.53 -9.94 37.03
N THR A 31 -9.46 -10.65 37.35
CA THR A 31 -8.61 -11.30 36.34
C THR A 31 -9.50 -12.25 35.55
N ILE A 32 -10.02 -11.81 34.42
CA ILE A 32 -10.59 -12.72 33.43
C ILE A 32 -9.37 -13.41 32.82
N SER A 33 -9.03 -14.58 33.36
CA SER A 33 -8.15 -15.51 32.68
C SER A 33 -8.90 -15.98 31.44
N VAL A 34 -8.70 -15.30 30.32
CA VAL A 34 -9.03 -15.84 29.01
C VAL A 34 -8.09 -17.02 28.82
N LYS A 35 -8.58 -18.23 29.12
CA LYS A 35 -7.95 -19.45 28.60
C LYS A 35 -8.10 -19.35 27.09
N LEU A 36 -7.05 -18.90 26.40
CA LEU A 36 -6.87 -19.18 24.98
C LEU A 36 -7.00 -20.70 24.85
N GLN A 37 -8.11 -21.15 24.27
CA GLN A 37 -8.19 -22.52 23.81
C GLN A 37 -7.07 -22.69 22.78
N PRO A 38 -6.30 -23.79 22.83
CA PRO A 38 -5.34 -24.09 21.78
C PRO A 38 -6.11 -24.09 20.46
N LYS A 39 -5.69 -23.28 19.49
CA LYS A 39 -6.10 -23.50 18.10
C LYS A 39 -5.75 -24.95 17.78
N ASP A 40 -6.74 -25.72 17.35
CA ASP A 40 -6.57 -27.10 16.93
C ASP A 40 -5.39 -27.19 15.95
N LEU A 41 -4.29 -27.77 16.43
CA LEU A 41 -3.03 -27.99 15.71
C LEU A 41 -3.14 -29.21 14.76
N THR A 42 -4.32 -29.48 14.21
CA THR A 42 -4.59 -30.67 13.39
C THR A 42 -4.72 -30.38 11.91
N ASP A 43 -4.19 -29.25 11.43
CA ASP A 43 -3.94 -29.05 10.01
C ASP A 43 -2.43 -28.99 9.77
N ASN A 44 -1.83 -30.18 9.65
CA ASN A 44 -0.43 -30.37 9.28
C ASN A 44 -0.21 -30.20 7.76
N THR A 45 -1.07 -29.45 7.06
CA THR A 45 -0.73 -28.98 5.72
C THR A 45 0.39 -27.95 5.84
N ILE A 46 1.56 -28.28 5.30
CA ILE A 46 2.63 -27.32 5.07
C ILE A 46 2.06 -26.26 4.13
N LYS A 47 1.63 -25.12 4.68
CA LYS A 47 1.17 -23.99 3.87
C LYS A 47 2.39 -23.44 3.14
N LEU A 48 2.47 -23.74 1.84
CA LEU A 48 3.53 -23.23 0.99
C LEU A 48 3.54 -21.69 1.05
N PRO A 49 4.73 -21.06 0.98
CA PRO A 49 4.84 -19.63 1.02
C PRO A 49 4.05 -18.99 -0.13
N ARG A 50 3.24 -17.97 0.18
CA ARG A 50 2.52 -17.18 -0.83
C ARG A 50 3.53 -16.49 -1.75
N LYS A 51 3.20 -16.40 -3.04
CA LYS A 51 4.09 -15.92 -4.10
C LYS A 51 3.75 -14.49 -4.51
N ALA A 52 4.69 -13.58 -4.32
CA ALA A 52 4.51 -12.16 -4.55
C ALA A 52 5.43 -11.64 -5.66
N PHE A 53 4.85 -10.89 -6.59
CA PHE A 53 5.58 -10.13 -7.62
C PHE A 53 5.46 -8.63 -7.36
N ILE A 54 6.59 -7.93 -7.32
CA ILE A 54 6.64 -6.48 -7.07
C ILE A 54 7.32 -5.78 -8.24
N THR A 55 6.69 -4.75 -8.79
CA THR A 55 7.33 -3.90 -9.81
C THR A 55 8.09 -2.74 -9.18
N GLY A 56 9.25 -2.37 -9.75
CA GLY A 56 10.09 -1.28 -9.22
C GLY A 56 10.71 -1.65 -7.87
N GLY A 57 11.16 -2.90 -7.72
CA GLY A 57 11.61 -3.45 -6.44
C GLY A 57 13.07 -3.17 -6.09
N ALA A 58 13.85 -2.50 -6.94
CA ALA A 58 15.28 -2.32 -6.72
C ALA A 58 15.60 -1.21 -5.70
N ASP A 59 14.72 -0.23 -5.52
CA ASP A 59 14.98 0.92 -4.65
C ASP A 59 13.73 1.46 -3.91
N GLY A 60 13.95 2.38 -2.97
CA GLY A 60 12.94 3.18 -2.29
C GLY A 60 11.84 2.36 -1.61
N ILE A 61 10.58 2.67 -1.95
CA ILE A 61 9.40 1.98 -1.41
C ILE A 61 9.38 0.51 -1.84
N GLY A 62 9.65 0.23 -3.12
CA GLY A 62 9.62 -1.12 -3.66
C GLY A 62 10.62 -2.05 -3.00
N ARG A 63 11.87 -1.60 -2.79
CA ARG A 63 12.90 -2.37 -2.07
C ARG A 63 12.46 -2.72 -0.64
N ASN A 64 11.81 -1.79 0.05
CA ASN A 64 11.31 -2.05 1.41
C ASN A 64 10.11 -2.99 1.43
N ILE A 65 9.25 -2.96 0.41
CA ILE A 65 8.20 -3.94 0.21
C ILE A 65 8.81 -5.34 -0.03
N VAL A 66 9.80 -5.46 -0.93
CA VAL A 66 10.52 -6.72 -1.17
C VAL A 66 11.11 -7.26 0.13
N LYS A 67 11.84 -6.43 0.88
CA LYS A 67 12.42 -6.80 2.19
C LYS A 67 11.36 -7.28 3.18
N ALA A 68 10.26 -6.54 3.33
CA ALA A 68 9.20 -6.87 4.28
C ALA A 68 8.50 -8.19 3.93
N PHE A 69 8.27 -8.46 2.65
CA PHE A 69 7.66 -9.71 2.19
C PHE A 69 8.60 -10.91 2.35
N CYS A 70 9.88 -10.78 2.00
CA CYS A 70 10.87 -11.83 2.27
C CYS A 70 10.98 -12.15 3.77
N ASN A 71 11.03 -11.12 4.62
CA ASN A 71 11.08 -11.29 6.08
C ASN A 71 9.81 -11.93 6.65
N SER A 72 8.68 -11.83 5.94
CA SER A 72 7.40 -12.44 6.29
C SER A 72 7.20 -13.81 5.63
N GLN A 73 8.27 -14.44 5.15
CA GLN A 73 8.30 -15.78 4.57
C GLN A 73 7.49 -15.94 3.27
N TYR A 74 7.26 -14.85 2.53
CA TYR A 74 6.73 -14.93 1.16
C TYR A 74 7.83 -15.37 0.19
N GLN A 75 7.44 -16.08 -0.86
CA GLN A 75 8.31 -16.29 -2.02
C GLN A 75 8.20 -15.06 -2.91
N VAL A 76 9.29 -14.31 -3.05
CA VAL A 76 9.26 -12.99 -3.70
C VAL A 76 10.04 -12.99 -5.00
N ALA A 77 9.43 -12.40 -6.03
CA ALA A 77 10.10 -11.94 -7.23
C ALA A 77 9.83 -10.45 -7.43
N PHE A 78 10.75 -9.76 -8.07
CA PHE A 78 10.56 -8.37 -8.43
C PHE A 78 11.26 -8.03 -9.73
N CYS A 79 10.78 -6.99 -10.40
CA CYS A 79 11.44 -6.43 -11.56
C CYS A 79 11.81 -4.97 -11.36
N ASP A 80 12.86 -4.54 -12.06
CA ASP A 80 13.30 -3.17 -12.16
C ASP A 80 14.15 -2.96 -13.41
N LYS A 81 14.27 -1.71 -13.87
CA LYS A 81 15.17 -1.31 -14.96
C LYS A 81 16.59 -1.04 -14.48
N ASN A 82 16.79 -0.82 -13.18
CA ASN A 82 18.12 -0.64 -12.61
C ASN A 82 18.70 -2.01 -12.21
N GLU A 83 19.55 -2.55 -13.09
CA GLU A 83 20.15 -3.88 -12.90
C GLU A 83 21.03 -3.94 -11.64
N ASP A 84 21.89 -2.95 -11.41
CA ASP A 84 22.84 -2.95 -10.28
C ASP A 84 22.12 -2.97 -8.92
N LEU A 85 21.14 -2.06 -8.74
CA LEU A 85 20.33 -2.01 -7.52
C LEU A 85 19.42 -3.23 -7.38
N GLY A 86 18.97 -3.79 -8.50
CA GLY A 86 18.18 -5.02 -8.54
C GLY A 86 18.99 -6.22 -8.05
N ILE A 87 20.19 -6.43 -8.58
CA ILE A 87 21.11 -7.49 -8.14
C ILE A 87 21.45 -7.32 -6.66
N GLN A 88 21.72 -6.09 -6.21
CA GLN A 88 21.98 -5.82 -4.80
C GLN A 88 20.79 -6.20 -3.92
N THR A 89 19.58 -5.78 -4.28
CA THR A 89 18.37 -6.10 -3.50
C THR A 89 18.11 -7.60 -3.46
N ALA A 90 18.26 -8.31 -4.57
CA ALA A 90 18.12 -9.77 -4.62
C ALA A 90 19.13 -10.47 -3.70
N LYS A 91 20.38 -10.03 -3.71
CA LYS A 91 21.43 -10.58 -2.83
C LYS A 91 21.13 -10.37 -1.35
N GLU A 92 20.58 -9.21 -0.99
CA GLU A 92 20.24 -8.87 0.40
C GLU A 92 19.02 -9.64 0.91
N THR A 93 18.04 -9.94 0.05
CA THR A 93 16.73 -10.47 0.47
C THR A 93 16.49 -11.93 0.11
N GLY A 94 17.26 -12.48 -0.84
CA GLY A 94 17.00 -13.79 -1.43
C GLY A 94 15.84 -13.82 -2.43
N ALA A 95 15.26 -12.66 -2.77
CA ALA A 95 14.21 -12.57 -3.80
C ALA A 95 14.77 -12.83 -5.21
N ILE A 96 13.90 -13.27 -6.12
CA ILE A 96 14.24 -13.42 -7.54
C ILE A 96 14.15 -12.05 -8.22
N PHE A 97 15.23 -11.62 -8.87
CA PHE A 97 15.25 -10.38 -9.64
C PHE A 97 15.12 -10.65 -11.14
N TYR A 98 14.34 -9.81 -11.81
CA TYR A 98 14.22 -9.72 -13.26
C TYR A 98 14.57 -8.31 -13.73
N HIS A 99 15.54 -8.18 -14.64
CA HIS A 99 15.79 -6.92 -15.31
C HIS A 99 14.71 -6.69 -16.38
N ALA A 100 13.79 -5.76 -16.12
CA ALA A 100 12.68 -5.45 -17.02
C ALA A 100 12.23 -3.99 -16.87
N ASP A 101 11.97 -3.33 -17.99
CA ASP A 101 11.32 -2.03 -18.02
C ASP A 101 9.80 -2.21 -18.09
N VAL A 102 9.10 -1.75 -17.05
CA VAL A 102 7.63 -1.86 -16.97
C VAL A 102 6.90 -1.12 -18.08
N SER A 103 7.52 -0.10 -18.69
CA SER A 103 6.94 0.61 -19.84
C SER A 103 6.97 -0.25 -21.10
N ASN A 104 7.86 -1.24 -21.18
CA ASN A 104 7.88 -2.22 -22.25
C ASN A 104 6.91 -3.37 -21.94
N LYS A 105 5.78 -3.40 -22.67
CA LYS A 105 4.73 -4.40 -22.50
C LYS A 105 5.27 -5.83 -22.61
N GLU A 106 6.04 -6.13 -23.65
CA GLU A 106 6.53 -7.49 -23.91
C GLU A 106 7.51 -7.94 -22.82
N SER A 107 8.41 -7.04 -22.40
CA SER A 107 9.35 -7.32 -21.30
C SER A 107 8.61 -7.66 -20.00
N LEU A 108 7.57 -6.89 -19.65
CA LEU A 108 6.79 -7.13 -18.44
C LEU A 108 5.94 -8.40 -18.52
N GLU A 109 5.29 -8.67 -19.67
CA GLU A 109 4.52 -9.90 -19.89
C GLU A 109 5.42 -11.13 -19.84
N ASN A 110 6.58 -11.11 -20.49
CA ASN A 110 7.55 -12.21 -20.46
C ASN A 110 8.04 -12.52 -19.04
N CYS A 111 8.38 -11.48 -18.26
CA CYS A 111 8.74 -11.64 -16.85
C CYS A 111 7.65 -12.37 -16.05
N MET A 112 6.37 -12.00 -16.25
CA MET A 112 5.25 -12.68 -15.59
C MET A 112 5.06 -14.12 -16.09
N HIS A 113 5.21 -14.37 -17.38
CA HIS A 113 5.10 -15.73 -17.95
C HIS A 113 6.17 -16.66 -17.40
N GLU A 114 7.42 -16.23 -17.30
CA GLU A 114 8.50 -17.00 -16.66
C GLU A 114 8.18 -17.32 -15.19
N LEU A 115 7.55 -16.37 -14.48
CA LEU A 115 7.08 -16.62 -13.12
C LEU A 115 5.94 -17.64 -13.08
N PHE A 116 4.98 -17.58 -14.00
CA PHE A 116 3.91 -18.60 -14.08
C PHE A 116 4.46 -19.99 -14.40
N GLU A 117 5.44 -20.11 -15.30
CA GLU A 117 6.10 -21.38 -15.58
C GLU A 117 6.82 -21.93 -14.33
N LYS A 118 7.51 -21.06 -13.59
CA LYS A 118 8.29 -21.44 -12.42
C LYS A 118 7.42 -21.74 -11.20
N TRP A 119 6.33 -21.02 -11.02
CA TRP A 119 5.51 -21.05 -9.82
C TRP A 119 4.17 -21.76 -10.00
N GLY A 120 3.73 -22.00 -11.23
CA GLY A 120 2.38 -22.47 -11.57
C GLY A 120 1.31 -21.38 -11.50
N ASP A 121 1.32 -20.56 -10.46
CA ASP A 121 0.47 -19.37 -10.29
C ASP A 121 1.12 -18.36 -9.33
N MET A 122 0.59 -17.14 -9.31
CA MET A 122 1.00 -16.01 -8.48
C MET A 122 -0.15 -15.55 -7.58
N ASP A 123 0.18 -15.31 -6.31
CA ASP A 123 -0.81 -14.94 -5.30
C ASP A 123 -1.00 -13.42 -5.19
N ILE A 124 0.10 -12.67 -5.33
CA ILE A 124 0.15 -11.25 -4.98
C ILE A 124 0.90 -10.47 -6.07
N ILE A 125 0.31 -9.36 -6.53
CA ILE A 125 0.99 -8.37 -7.37
C ILE A 125 0.99 -7.03 -6.64
N ILE A 126 2.17 -6.42 -6.52
CA ILE A 126 2.32 -5.07 -6.01
C ILE A 126 2.87 -4.19 -7.14
N ASN A 127 1.98 -3.40 -7.72
CA ASN A 127 2.34 -2.42 -8.73
C ASN A 127 2.91 -1.17 -8.04
N ASN A 128 4.23 -1.13 -7.89
CA ASN A 128 4.94 -0.04 -7.21
C ASN A 128 5.75 0.85 -8.16
N ALA A 129 6.21 0.32 -9.30
CA ALA A 129 7.02 1.09 -10.25
C ALA A 129 6.34 2.41 -10.64
N GLY A 130 7.13 3.48 -10.63
CA GLY A 130 6.66 4.80 -11.02
C GLY A 130 7.75 5.86 -10.98
N ILE A 131 7.58 6.91 -11.77
CA ILE A 131 8.44 8.10 -11.81
C ILE A 131 7.62 9.35 -11.46
N SER A 132 8.31 10.36 -10.94
CA SER A 132 7.75 11.68 -10.60
C SER A 132 8.61 12.76 -11.24
N GLU A 133 8.26 13.16 -12.45
CA GLU A 133 8.89 14.26 -13.19
C GLU A 133 7.87 15.41 -13.27
N PHE A 134 8.26 16.61 -12.82
CA PHE A 134 7.41 17.81 -12.83
C PHE A 134 8.02 18.88 -13.73
N SER A 135 7.17 19.53 -14.52
CA SER A 135 7.56 20.59 -15.45
C SER A 135 6.40 21.54 -15.66
N PRO A 136 6.65 22.85 -15.88
CA PRO A 136 5.58 23.79 -16.23
C PRO A 136 4.76 23.30 -17.42
N ILE A 137 3.44 23.52 -17.40
CA ILE A 137 2.53 23.06 -18.47
C ILE A 137 2.89 23.61 -19.86
N THR A 138 3.60 24.75 -19.93
CA THR A 138 4.11 25.34 -21.17
C THR A 138 5.35 24.64 -21.73
N GLU A 139 5.97 23.76 -20.95
CA GLU A 139 7.19 23.02 -21.29
C GLU A 139 6.96 21.51 -21.37
N THR A 140 5.92 20.99 -20.71
CA THR A 140 5.54 19.57 -20.76
C THR A 140 5.08 19.18 -22.17
N SER A 141 5.86 18.34 -22.83
CA SER A 141 5.48 17.74 -24.12
C SER A 141 4.41 16.65 -23.94
N VAL A 142 3.71 16.31 -25.02
CA VAL A 142 2.77 15.16 -25.02
C VAL A 142 3.55 13.86 -24.80
N GLU A 143 4.76 13.78 -25.35
CA GLU A 143 5.65 12.64 -25.20
C GLU A 143 6.08 12.42 -23.74
N ASP A 144 6.36 13.49 -22.99
CA ASP A 144 6.69 13.40 -21.56
C ASP A 144 5.46 13.01 -20.73
N PHE A 145 4.28 13.54 -21.09
CA PHE A 145 3.01 13.14 -20.49
C PHE A 145 2.76 11.63 -20.70
N ASP A 146 2.88 11.16 -21.94
CA ASP A 146 2.69 9.76 -22.31
C ASP A 146 3.74 8.85 -21.67
N LYS A 147 5.00 9.29 -21.57
CA LYS A 147 6.07 8.57 -20.87
C LYS A 147 5.68 8.32 -19.40
N ILE A 148 5.20 9.33 -18.68
CA ILE A 148 4.77 9.17 -17.29
C ILE A 148 3.61 8.18 -17.18
N LEU A 149 2.59 8.28 -18.03
CA LEU A 149 1.49 7.31 -18.05
C LEU A 149 1.95 5.89 -18.40
N SER A 150 2.90 5.76 -19.32
CA SER A 150 3.45 4.49 -19.79
C SER A 150 4.19 3.72 -18.70
N ILE A 151 4.77 4.43 -17.72
CA ILE A 151 5.51 3.86 -16.59
C ILE A 151 4.61 3.71 -15.36
N ASN A 152 3.77 4.71 -15.06
CA ASN A 152 3.02 4.73 -13.80
C ASN A 152 1.68 3.99 -13.89
N LEU A 153 0.93 4.16 -14.99
CA LEU A 153 -0.46 3.71 -15.08
C LEU A 153 -0.59 2.43 -15.93
N ARG A 154 -0.04 2.43 -17.14
CA ARG A 154 -0.18 1.30 -18.08
C ARG A 154 0.27 -0.04 -17.49
N PRO A 155 1.38 -0.13 -16.71
CA PRO A 155 1.81 -1.41 -16.17
C PRO A 155 0.82 -2.03 -15.20
N VAL A 156 0.06 -1.22 -14.45
CA VAL A 156 -1.01 -1.71 -13.55
C VAL A 156 -2.07 -2.50 -14.32
N PHE A 157 -2.45 -1.99 -15.49
CA PHE A 157 -3.40 -2.69 -16.36
C PHE A 157 -2.80 -3.98 -16.93
N ILE A 158 -1.55 -3.91 -17.41
CA ILE A 158 -0.85 -5.07 -18.01
C ILE A 158 -0.76 -6.21 -16.99
N THR A 159 -0.22 -5.96 -15.80
CA THR A 159 -0.04 -7.01 -14.79
C THR A 159 -1.36 -7.63 -14.35
N SER A 160 -2.38 -6.79 -14.15
CA SER A 160 -3.73 -7.25 -13.77
C SER A 160 -4.37 -8.11 -14.86
N ARG A 161 -4.28 -7.68 -16.12
CA ARG A 161 -4.82 -8.41 -17.27
C ARG A 161 -4.09 -9.74 -17.47
N THR A 162 -2.77 -9.74 -17.35
CA THR A 162 -1.94 -10.93 -17.54
C THR A 162 -2.22 -11.99 -16.48
N LEU A 163 -2.38 -11.60 -15.21
CA LEU A 163 -2.82 -12.53 -14.16
C LEU A 163 -4.23 -13.09 -14.42
N ALA A 164 -5.17 -12.24 -14.84
CA ALA A 164 -6.54 -12.67 -15.15
C ALA A 164 -6.59 -13.69 -16.31
N LEU A 165 -5.79 -13.45 -17.36
CA LEU A 165 -5.67 -14.39 -18.48
C LEU A 165 -5.06 -15.71 -18.06
N HIS A 166 -4.01 -15.67 -17.23
CA HIS A 166 -3.40 -16.87 -16.65
C HIS A 166 -4.42 -17.68 -15.84
N ARG A 167 -5.14 -17.05 -14.89
CA ARG A 167 -6.14 -17.75 -14.08
C ARG A 167 -7.31 -18.26 -14.89
N LYS A 168 -7.72 -17.56 -15.94
CA LYS A 168 -8.77 -18.02 -16.86
C LYS A 168 -8.37 -19.27 -17.66
N SER A 169 -7.07 -19.47 -17.93
CA SER A 169 -6.61 -20.65 -18.67
C SER A 169 -6.38 -21.88 -17.78
N GLN A 170 -6.37 -21.69 -16.45
CA GLN A 170 -6.26 -22.80 -15.51
C GLN A 170 -7.58 -23.58 -15.40
N ALA A 171 -7.48 -24.89 -15.16
CA ALA A 171 -8.63 -25.74 -14.94
C ALA A 171 -9.23 -25.58 -13.53
N GLU A 172 -8.41 -25.22 -12.55
CA GLU A 172 -8.79 -25.04 -11.16
C GLU A 172 -8.79 -23.56 -10.78
N ASN A 173 -9.77 -23.15 -9.97
CA ASN A 173 -9.80 -21.82 -9.42
C ASN A 173 -8.77 -21.69 -8.29
N HIS A 174 -7.93 -20.64 -8.37
CA HIS A 174 -7.02 -20.30 -7.28
C HIS A 174 -7.75 -19.43 -6.25
N PRO A 175 -7.97 -19.89 -5.01
CA PRO A 175 -8.91 -19.27 -4.06
C PRO A 175 -8.37 -18.01 -3.38
N TYR A 176 -7.24 -17.48 -3.82
CA TYR A 176 -6.59 -16.33 -3.21
C TYR A 176 -5.94 -15.43 -4.27
N GLY A 177 -6.14 -14.12 -4.16
CA GLY A 177 -5.45 -13.15 -4.99
C GLY A 177 -5.45 -11.77 -4.36
N ARG A 178 -4.33 -11.06 -4.47
CA ARG A 178 -4.21 -9.66 -4.04
C ARG A 178 -3.48 -8.85 -5.10
N ILE A 179 -4.10 -7.75 -5.52
CA ILE A 179 -3.43 -6.71 -6.30
C ILE A 179 -3.40 -5.45 -5.45
N ILE A 180 -2.21 -4.91 -5.25
CA ILE A 180 -1.98 -3.66 -4.52
C ILE A 180 -1.32 -2.67 -5.46
N ASN A 181 -2.00 -1.56 -5.72
CA ASN A 181 -1.49 -0.50 -6.56
C ASN A 181 -0.95 0.65 -5.71
N ILE A 182 0.33 1.00 -5.85
CA ILE A 182 0.92 2.15 -5.17
C ILE A 182 0.56 3.41 -5.95
N CYS A 183 -0.45 4.10 -5.43
CA CYS A 183 -0.95 5.37 -5.91
C CYS A 183 -0.09 6.52 -5.32
N SER A 184 -0.73 7.62 -4.94
CA SER A 184 -0.16 8.78 -4.23
C SER A 184 -1.32 9.70 -3.88
N THR A 185 -1.22 10.49 -2.81
CA THR A 185 -2.17 11.59 -2.55
C THR A 185 -2.27 12.59 -3.71
N ARG A 186 -1.33 12.57 -4.67
CA ARG A 186 -1.42 13.28 -5.95
C ARG A 186 -2.61 12.89 -6.83
N TYR A 187 -3.32 11.80 -6.52
CA TYR A 187 -4.61 11.49 -7.14
C TYR A 187 -5.70 12.54 -6.81
N LEU A 188 -5.58 13.21 -5.65
CA LEU A 188 -6.57 14.16 -5.12
C LEU A 188 -6.01 15.57 -4.93
N MET A 189 -4.71 15.73 -4.71
CA MET A 189 -4.07 17.02 -4.42
C MET A 189 -2.84 17.25 -5.30
N SER A 190 -2.78 18.38 -6.00
CA SER A 190 -1.68 18.66 -6.95
C SER A 190 -0.81 19.85 -6.52
N GLU A 191 0.35 19.97 -7.15
CA GLU A 191 1.18 21.17 -7.16
C GLU A 191 1.46 21.60 -8.61
N PRO A 192 1.92 22.84 -8.88
CA PRO A 192 2.22 23.27 -10.23
C PRO A 192 3.18 22.32 -10.96
N GLY A 193 2.86 22.00 -12.23
CA GLY A 193 3.70 21.14 -13.08
C GLY A 193 3.57 19.63 -12.82
N SER A 194 2.59 19.21 -12.03
CA SER A 194 2.37 17.79 -11.68
C SER A 194 1.29 17.10 -12.52
N GLU A 195 0.82 17.70 -13.63
CA GLU A 195 -0.35 17.26 -14.40
C GLU A 195 -0.25 15.78 -14.83
N SER A 196 0.87 15.39 -15.45
CA SER A 196 1.11 14.00 -15.89
C SER A 196 1.14 13.01 -14.74
N TYR A 197 1.79 13.39 -13.63
CA TYR A 197 1.88 12.54 -12.44
C TYR A 197 0.51 12.39 -11.77
N ALA A 198 -0.20 13.50 -11.56
CA ALA A 198 -1.55 13.52 -10.99
C ALA A 198 -2.53 12.72 -11.86
N ALA A 199 -2.49 12.89 -13.19
CA ALA A 199 -3.28 12.08 -14.12
C ALA A 199 -2.96 10.58 -14.00
N SER A 200 -1.68 10.22 -13.91
CA SER A 200 -1.28 8.82 -13.72
C SER A 200 -1.83 8.23 -12.42
N LYS A 201 -1.75 8.96 -11.31
CA LYS A 201 -2.19 8.49 -9.99
C LYS A 201 -3.72 8.51 -9.85
N GLY A 202 -4.40 9.51 -10.42
CA GLY A 202 -5.86 9.51 -10.60
C GLY A 202 -6.36 8.33 -11.43
N GLY A 203 -5.63 8.01 -12.51
CA GLY A 203 -5.88 6.81 -13.32
C GLY A 203 -5.75 5.52 -12.51
N ILE A 204 -4.71 5.38 -11.68
CA ILE A 204 -4.54 4.20 -10.81
C ILE A 204 -5.67 4.08 -9.81
N TYR A 205 -6.08 5.20 -9.19
CA TYR A 205 -7.20 5.23 -8.24
C TYR A 205 -8.49 4.71 -8.89
N SER A 206 -8.87 5.25 -10.05
CA SER A 206 -10.09 4.83 -10.77
C SER A 206 -9.98 3.40 -11.30
N LEU A 207 -8.82 3.03 -11.87
CA LEU A 207 -8.58 1.69 -12.39
C LEU A 207 -8.68 0.62 -11.28
N THR A 208 -8.29 0.96 -10.05
CA THR A 208 -8.32 0.02 -8.92
C THR A 208 -9.73 -0.49 -8.62
N HIS A 209 -10.72 0.39 -8.48
CA HIS A 209 -12.08 -0.05 -8.19
C HIS A 209 -12.75 -0.70 -9.41
N ALA A 210 -12.34 -0.34 -10.63
CA ALA A 210 -12.80 -1.03 -11.84
C ALA A 210 -12.29 -2.47 -11.89
N LEU A 211 -10.99 -2.68 -11.64
CA LEU A 211 -10.38 -4.01 -11.59
C LEU A 211 -10.95 -4.87 -10.46
N ALA A 212 -11.27 -4.28 -9.30
CA ALA A 212 -11.91 -5.00 -8.20
C ALA A 212 -13.22 -5.69 -8.62
N LEU A 213 -14.00 -5.07 -9.51
CA LEU A 213 -15.23 -5.64 -10.06
C LEU A 213 -14.91 -6.70 -11.13
N SER A 214 -13.98 -6.40 -12.05
CA SER A 214 -13.65 -7.31 -13.15
C SER A 214 -12.91 -8.58 -12.71
N LEU A 215 -12.23 -8.56 -11.57
CA LEU A 215 -11.42 -9.67 -11.09
C LEU A 215 -12.05 -10.47 -9.94
N ALA A 216 -13.30 -10.18 -9.58
CA ALA A 216 -14.01 -10.81 -8.47
C ALA A 216 -14.11 -12.34 -8.63
N ASP A 217 -14.43 -12.81 -9.84
CA ASP A 217 -14.56 -14.25 -10.14
C ASP A 217 -13.24 -15.03 -10.02
N PHE A 218 -12.10 -14.34 -9.98
CA PHE A 218 -10.79 -14.94 -9.78
C PHE A 218 -10.31 -14.92 -8.33
N HIS A 219 -11.18 -14.56 -7.38
CA HIS A 219 -10.85 -14.37 -5.97
C HIS A 219 -9.70 -13.37 -5.73
N ILE A 220 -9.61 -12.34 -6.58
CA ILE A 220 -8.62 -11.28 -6.48
C ILE A 220 -9.28 -10.04 -5.87
N THR A 221 -8.79 -9.60 -4.70
CA THR A 221 -9.08 -8.25 -4.21
C THR A 221 -8.10 -7.26 -4.82
N VAL A 222 -8.58 -6.09 -5.22
CA VAL A 222 -7.75 -5.02 -5.79
C VAL A 222 -7.91 -3.77 -4.94
N ASN A 223 -6.82 -3.29 -4.35
CA ASN A 223 -6.81 -2.08 -3.54
C ASN A 223 -5.63 -1.20 -3.94
N CYS A 224 -5.69 0.07 -3.57
CA CYS A 224 -4.58 0.99 -3.73
C CYS A 224 -4.20 1.65 -2.41
N ILE A 225 -2.92 1.96 -2.29
CA ILE A 225 -2.36 2.73 -1.18
C ILE A 225 -1.95 4.08 -1.78
N SER A 226 -2.37 5.18 -1.16
CA SER A 226 -2.01 6.54 -1.57
C SER A 226 -1.08 7.17 -0.54
N PRO A 227 0.25 7.01 -0.68
CA PRO A 227 1.21 7.68 0.18
C PRO A 227 1.17 9.20 0.01
N GLY A 228 1.44 9.92 1.10
CA GLY A 228 1.89 11.31 1.05
C GLY A 228 3.40 11.40 0.84
N TRP A 229 4.07 12.33 1.52
CA TRP A 229 5.53 12.39 1.51
C TRP A 229 6.14 11.19 2.24
N ILE A 230 6.76 10.30 1.47
CA ILE A 230 7.62 9.22 1.95
C ILE A 230 9.06 9.54 1.59
N GLN A 231 9.94 9.62 2.58
CA GLN A 231 11.35 9.87 2.35
C GLN A 231 12.07 8.55 2.09
N THR A 232 12.52 8.32 0.86
CA THR A 232 13.21 7.08 0.44
C THR A 232 14.73 7.16 0.56
N ASN A 233 15.27 8.37 0.60
CA ASN A 233 16.71 8.63 0.67
C ASN A 233 17.13 8.93 2.12
N ASP A 234 18.20 9.70 2.29
CA ASP A 234 18.71 10.14 3.58
C ASP A 234 17.61 10.86 4.39
N TYR A 235 17.10 10.18 5.43
CA TYR A 235 16.02 10.67 6.28
C TYR A 235 16.51 11.79 7.21
N GLU A 236 17.80 11.82 7.54
CA GLU A 236 18.39 12.79 8.47
C GLU A 236 18.58 14.17 7.84
N ARG A 237 18.41 14.30 6.51
CA ARG A 237 18.41 15.60 5.81
C ARG A 237 17.10 16.36 5.95
N LEU A 238 16.05 15.72 6.45
CA LEU A 238 14.76 16.38 6.66
C LEU A 238 14.88 17.41 7.78
N ARG A 239 14.26 18.57 7.56
CA ARG A 239 14.25 19.65 8.54
C ARG A 239 13.04 19.47 9.48
N PRO A 240 13.08 20.09 10.68
CA PRO A 240 11.94 20.07 11.59
C PRO A 240 10.62 20.51 10.95
N GLU A 241 10.67 21.48 10.02
CA GLU A 241 9.49 22.02 9.34
C GLU A 241 8.86 21.00 8.38
N ASP A 242 9.67 20.13 7.77
CA ASP A 242 9.20 19.07 6.87
C ASP A 242 8.34 18.07 7.68
N HIS A 243 8.74 17.76 8.91
CA HIS A 243 7.97 16.93 9.82
C HIS A 243 6.73 17.62 10.39
N ALA A 244 6.81 18.92 10.68
CA ALA A 244 5.75 19.68 11.35
C ALA A 244 4.48 19.85 10.51
N GLN A 245 4.59 19.70 9.18
CA GLN A 245 3.46 19.79 8.26
C GLN A 245 2.45 18.63 8.45
N HIS A 246 2.94 17.46 8.85
CA HIS A 246 2.12 16.27 9.08
C HIS A 246 1.53 16.24 10.50
N PRO A 247 0.22 15.99 10.68
CA PRO A 247 -0.35 15.71 12.01
C PRO A 247 0.36 14.60 12.81
N SER A 248 0.93 13.59 12.13
CA SER A 248 1.77 12.54 12.74
C SER A 248 3.13 13.04 13.26
N ARG A 249 3.49 14.31 13.02
CA ARG A 249 4.75 14.96 13.41
C ARG A 249 6.00 14.29 12.86
N ARG A 250 5.89 13.63 11.70
CA ARG A 250 7.01 13.06 10.97
C ARG A 250 6.65 12.88 9.50
N VAL A 251 7.67 12.90 8.66
CA VAL A 251 7.58 12.45 7.26
C VAL A 251 7.47 10.92 7.26
N GLY A 252 6.75 10.35 6.30
CA GLY A 252 6.61 8.91 6.19
C GLY A 252 7.91 8.22 5.78
N LYS A 253 8.02 6.94 6.11
CA LYS A 253 9.13 6.07 5.71
C LYS A 253 8.62 4.92 4.83
N PRO A 254 9.46 4.33 3.96
CA PRO A 254 9.07 3.20 3.10
C PRO A 254 8.40 2.05 3.86
N GLU A 255 8.82 1.78 5.09
CA GLU A 255 8.27 0.73 5.95
C GLU A 255 6.81 0.99 6.34
N ASP A 256 6.37 2.26 6.38
CA ASP A 256 4.96 2.60 6.61
C ASP A 256 4.06 2.03 5.51
N ILE A 257 4.55 2.04 4.27
CA ILE A 257 3.83 1.49 3.12
C ILE A 257 3.93 -0.03 3.09
N ALA A 258 5.12 -0.58 3.34
CA ALA A 258 5.34 -2.02 3.35
C ALA A 258 4.45 -2.76 4.38
N ARG A 259 4.26 -2.18 5.58
CA ARG A 259 3.35 -2.75 6.59
C ARG A 259 1.90 -2.77 6.12
N MET A 260 1.44 -1.75 5.40
CA MET A 260 0.10 -1.73 4.83
C MET A 260 -0.05 -2.77 3.73
N CYS A 261 0.96 -2.96 2.88
CA CYS A 261 0.95 -4.02 1.88
C CYS A 261 0.79 -5.41 2.53
N LEU A 262 1.58 -5.70 3.58
CA LEU A 262 1.46 -6.95 4.34
C LEU A 262 0.06 -7.13 4.95
N PHE A 263 -0.51 -6.07 5.53
CA PHE A 263 -1.86 -6.11 6.09
C PHE A 263 -2.91 -6.49 5.03
N LEU A 264 -2.89 -5.84 3.87
CA LEU A 264 -3.84 -6.17 2.78
C LEU A 264 -3.64 -7.58 2.21
N CYS A 265 -2.44 -8.14 2.37
CA CYS A 265 -2.09 -9.49 1.96
C CYS A 265 -2.37 -10.56 3.03
N GLN A 266 -3.00 -10.22 4.15
CA GLN A 266 -3.53 -11.23 5.06
C GLN A 266 -4.78 -11.88 4.44
N GLU A 267 -4.94 -13.17 4.72
CA GLU A 267 -6.02 -13.97 4.14
C GLU A 267 -7.38 -13.49 4.65
N GLU A 268 -7.44 -13.13 5.94
CA GLU A 268 -8.64 -12.69 6.66
C GLU A 268 -9.11 -11.27 6.27
N ASN A 269 -8.29 -10.51 5.54
CA ASN A 269 -8.62 -9.15 5.09
C ASN A 269 -9.24 -9.13 3.67
N ASP A 270 -9.89 -10.22 3.26
CA ASP A 270 -10.49 -10.42 1.93
C ASP A 270 -11.75 -9.57 1.65
N PHE A 271 -12.36 -8.98 2.68
CA PHE A 271 -13.50 -8.07 2.53
C PHE A 271 -13.09 -6.63 2.16
N ILE A 272 -11.79 -6.30 2.21
CA ILE A 272 -11.27 -5.01 1.75
C ILE A 272 -11.03 -5.12 0.24
N ASN A 273 -11.92 -4.57 -0.57
CA ASN A 273 -11.82 -4.62 -2.03
C ASN A 273 -12.28 -3.30 -2.67
N GLY A 274 -11.54 -2.84 -3.68
CA GLY A 274 -11.78 -1.58 -4.39
C GLY A 274 -11.47 -0.32 -3.57
N GLN A 275 -10.72 -0.43 -2.48
CA GLN A 275 -10.46 0.69 -1.56
C GLN A 275 -9.18 1.45 -1.91
N ASN A 276 -9.16 2.73 -1.51
CA ASN A 276 -7.97 3.56 -1.46
C ASN A 276 -7.60 3.88 -0.01
N ILE A 277 -6.38 3.54 0.39
CA ILE A 277 -5.89 3.73 1.76
C ILE A 277 -4.82 4.82 1.75
N ILE A 278 -5.15 5.98 2.29
CA ILE A 278 -4.24 7.13 2.37
C ILE A 278 -3.27 6.96 3.54
N ILE A 279 -1.96 7.09 3.27
CA ILE A 279 -0.88 7.03 4.27
C ILE A 279 0.03 8.25 4.10
N ASP A 280 -0.36 9.38 4.67
CA ASP A 280 0.29 10.68 4.47
C ASP A 280 0.57 11.45 5.77
N GLY A 281 0.50 10.75 6.90
CA GLY A 281 0.64 11.37 8.22
C GLY A 281 -0.50 12.32 8.59
N GLY A 282 -1.62 12.31 7.87
CA GLY A 282 -2.78 13.17 8.05
C GLY A 282 -2.73 14.47 7.25
N MET A 283 -1.77 14.64 6.34
CA MET A 283 -1.56 15.88 5.59
C MET A 283 -2.81 16.30 4.79
N THR A 284 -3.46 15.37 4.10
CA THR A 284 -4.71 15.57 3.35
C THR A 284 -5.93 15.87 4.24
N LYS A 285 -5.82 15.72 5.56
CA LYS A 285 -6.89 16.03 6.52
C LYS A 285 -6.71 17.39 7.18
N LYS A 286 -5.60 18.08 6.90
CA LYS A 286 -5.28 19.38 7.48
C LYS A 286 -5.73 20.50 6.54
N MET A 287 -6.54 21.43 7.06
CA MET A 287 -6.81 22.71 6.38
C MET A 287 -5.68 23.70 6.68
N ILE A 288 -5.25 24.43 5.66
CA ILE A 288 -4.20 25.45 5.75
C ILE A 288 -4.84 26.79 5.43
N TYR A 289 -4.78 27.72 6.38
CA TYR A 289 -5.09 29.13 6.15
C TYR A 289 -3.78 29.88 6.01
N LEU A 290 -3.73 30.85 5.09
CA LEU A 290 -2.67 31.85 5.10
C LEU A 290 -2.92 32.76 6.30
N GLU A 291 -1.90 32.96 7.13
CA GLU A 291 -1.90 34.02 8.14
C GLU A 291 -1.72 35.39 7.47
#